data_AF-A0A355KUK5-F1
#
_entry.id   AF-A0A355KUK5-F1
#
_cell.length_a   1.000
_cell.length_b   1.000
_cell.length_c   1.000
_cell.angle_alpha   90.00
_cell.angle_beta   90.00
_cell.angle_gamma   90.00
#
_symmetry.space_group_name_H-M   'P 1'
#
loop_
_entity.id
_entity.type
_entity.pdbx_description
1 polymer ?
#
loop_
_entity_poly.entity_id
_entity_poly.type
_entity_poly.pdbx_seq_one_letter_code
_entity_poly.pdbx_strand_id
1 'polypeptide(L)' 'MRKKLVNTEDITPACRLCSHGMIAADGDCVLCVRTGIRQLDSSCRSFKYDPLKRVPKKNIGIGSFTEEDFKL' A
#
# COMPACT_ATOMS: atom_id res chain seq x y z
N MET A 1 -21.18 -4.49 16.07
CA MET A 1 -20.31 -3.53 15.34
C MET A 1 -19.46 -4.31 14.35
N ARG A 2 -19.50 -4.00 13.05
CA ARG A 2 -18.67 -4.70 12.05
C ARG A 2 -17.19 -4.34 12.31
N LYS A 3 -16.37 -5.31 12.71
CA LYS A 3 -14.92 -5.13 12.81
C LYS A 3 -14.39 -4.81 11.40
N LYS A 4 -13.65 -3.72 11.26
CA LYS A 4 -12.95 -3.42 10.01
C LYS A 4 -11.87 -4.50 9.81
N LEU A 5 -11.81 -5.08 8.62
CA LEU A 5 -10.84 -6.13 8.29
C LEU A 5 -9.41 -5.60 8.15
N VAL A 6 -9.27 -4.28 7.94
CA VAL A 6 -7.97 -3.66 7.66
C VAL A 6 -7.74 -2.51 8.64
N ASN A 7 -6.61 -2.55 9.33
CA ASN A 7 -6.15 -1.45 10.17
C ASN A 7 -5.62 -0.31 9.28
N THR A 8 -6.31 0.83 9.31
CA THR A 8 -5.96 2.02 8.53
C THR A 8 -5.34 3.14 9.36
N GLU A 9 -5.13 2.94 10.67
CA GLU A 9 -4.70 3.99 11.60
C GLU A 9 -3.24 4.40 11.36
N ASP A 10 -2.37 3.45 11.05
CA ASP A 10 -0.92 3.69 10.85
C ASP A 10 -0.53 3.99 9.39
N ILE A 11 -1.50 4.23 8.51
CA ILE A 11 -1.27 4.35 7.08
C ILE A 11 -1.24 5.82 6.67
N THR A 12 -0.08 6.30 6.27
CA THR A 12 0.06 7.64 5.67
C THR A 12 -0.75 7.73 4.38
N PRO A 13 -1.72 8.65 4.27
CA PRO A 13 -2.59 8.74 3.10
C PRO A 13 -1.80 9.23 1.89
N ALA A 14 -1.82 8.42 0.82
CA ALA A 14 -1.17 8.73 -0.46
C ALA A 14 -2.10 8.35 -1.62
N CYS A 15 -2.19 9.19 -2.64
CA CYS A 15 -3.05 9.03 -3.80
C CYS A 15 -2.75 7.73 -4.54
N ARG A 16 -1.50 7.27 -4.53
CA ARG A 16 -1.09 5.97 -5.07
C ARG A 16 -1.77 4.78 -4.37
N LEU A 17 -2.15 4.93 -3.10
CA LEU A 17 -2.84 3.93 -2.28
C LEU A 17 -4.37 4.12 -2.28
N CYS A 18 -4.89 5.01 -3.12
CA CYS A 18 -6.32 5.33 -3.14
C CYS A 18 -7.09 4.38 -4.05
N SER A 19 -8.27 3.92 -3.64
CA SER A 19 -9.16 3.10 -4.47
C SER A 19 -9.68 3.84 -5.70
N HIS A 20 -9.66 5.18 -5.68
CA HIS A 20 -10.17 6.03 -6.76
C HIS A 20 -9.12 6.45 -7.80
N GLY A 21 -7.83 6.24 -7.51
CA GLY A 21 -6.73 6.70 -8.35
C GLY A 21 -6.07 5.55 -9.10
N MET A 22 -5.73 5.75 -10.36
CA MET A 22 -4.87 4.82 -11.13
C MET A 22 -3.56 5.51 -11.43
N ILE A 23 -2.44 4.78 -11.35
CA ILE A 23 -1.13 5.32 -11.72
C ILE A 23 -1.12 5.49 -13.25
N ALA A 24 -0.69 6.66 -13.72
CA ALA A 24 -0.55 6.93 -15.14
C ALA A 24 0.54 6.04 -15.78
N ALA A 25 0.51 5.91 -17.11
CA ALA A 25 1.49 5.10 -17.83
C ALA A 25 2.95 5.52 -17.56
N ASP A 26 3.17 6.83 -17.38
CA ASP A 26 4.49 7.40 -17.09
C ASP A 26 4.96 7.16 -15.65
N GLY A 27 4.06 6.72 -14.75
CA GLY A 27 4.39 6.46 -13.35
C GLY A 27 4.47 7.69 -12.45
N ASP A 28 4.52 8.90 -13.00
CA ASP A 28 4.76 10.14 -12.24
C ASP A 28 3.52 10.73 -11.56
N CYS A 29 2.33 10.31 -11.98
CA CYS A 29 1.09 10.87 -11.46
C CYS A 29 -0.03 9.84 -11.32
N VAL A 30 -1.05 10.22 -10.55
CA VAL A 30 -2.24 9.44 -10.28
C VAL A 30 -3.44 10.13 -10.92
N LEU A 31 -4.11 9.41 -11.81
CA LEU A 31 -5.37 9.79 -12.43
C LEU A 31 -6.51 9.45 -11.48
N CYS A 32 -7.02 10.45 -10.76
CA CYS A 32 -8.11 10.29 -9.80
C CYS A 32 -9.46 10.67 -10.42
N VAL A 33 -10.42 9.74 -10.44
CA VAL A 33 -11.77 10.00 -10.99
C VAL A 33 -12.56 11.09 -10.25
N ARG A 34 -12.13 11.49 -9.04
CA ARG A 34 -12.79 12.51 -8.22
C ARG A 34 -12.21 13.92 -8.40
N THR A 35 -10.90 14.03 -8.64
CA THR A 35 -10.17 15.31 -8.54
C THR A 35 -9.22 15.57 -9.71
N GLY A 36 -9.08 14.63 -10.65
CA GLY A 36 -8.15 14.73 -11.77
C GLY A 36 -6.74 14.24 -11.43
N ILE A 37 -5.73 14.89 -12.00
CA ILE A 37 -4.32 14.52 -11.89
C ILE A 37 -3.79 14.89 -10.50
N ARG A 38 -3.13 13.95 -9.83
CA ARG A 38 -2.53 14.12 -8.50
C ARG A 38 -1.11 13.57 -8.46
N GLN A 39 -0.28 14.09 -7.57
CA GLN A 39 1.02 13.49 -7.26
C GLN A 39 0.84 12.20 -6.45
N LEU A 40 1.77 11.25 -6.61
CA LEU A 40 1.68 9.92 -5.97
C LEU A 40 1.52 9.98 -4.44
N ASP A 41 2.35 10.79 -3.79
CA ASP A 41 2.43 10.89 -2.33
C ASP A 41 1.53 12.00 -1.75
N SER A 42 0.77 12.70 -2.61
CA SER A 42 -0.27 13.64 -2.16
C SER A 42 -1.51 12.91 -1.68
N SER A 43 -2.39 13.58 -0.92
CA SER A 43 -3.72 13.05 -0.61
C SER A 43 -4.80 14.07 -0.98
N CYS A 44 -6.03 13.59 -1.18
CA CYS A 44 -7.19 14.42 -1.45
C CYS A 44 -8.28 14.14 -0.40
N ARG A 45 -9.25 15.06 -0.28
CA ARG A 45 -10.36 14.91 0.69
C ARG A 45 -11.22 13.66 0.43
N SER A 46 -11.25 13.16 -0.81
CA SER A 46 -11.95 11.93 -1.18
C SER A 46 -11.08 10.67 -1.08
N PHE A 47 -9.95 10.72 -0.37
CA PHE A 47 -9.07 9.58 -0.21
C PHE A 47 -9.79 8.40 0.45
N LYS A 48 -9.64 7.22 -0.16
CA LYS A 48 -10.12 5.94 0.37
C LYS A 48 -9.03 4.90 0.20
N TYR A 49 -8.56 4.36 1.30
CA TYR A 49 -7.46 3.39 1.29
C TYR A 49 -7.84 2.11 0.55
N ASP A 50 -6.97 1.68 -0.37
CA ASP A 50 -7.04 0.41 -1.08
C ASP A 50 -5.89 -0.52 -0.61
N PRO A 51 -6.21 -1.57 0.18
CA PRO A 51 -5.23 -2.52 0.68
C PRO A 51 -4.45 -3.25 -0.42
N LEU A 52 -5.04 -3.46 -1.61
CA LEU A 52 -4.43 -4.22 -2.69
C LEU A 52 -3.32 -3.43 -3.40
N LYS A 53 -3.31 -2.11 -3.27
CA LYS A 53 -2.26 -1.24 -3.83
C LYS A 53 -1.03 -1.11 -2.92
N ARG A 54 -1.08 -1.67 -1.72
CA ARG A 54 0.06 -1.70 -0.81
C ARG A 54 1.04 -2.76 -1.25
N VAL A 55 2.28 -2.36 -1.47
CA VAL A 55 3.39 -3.31 -1.66
C VAL A 55 3.88 -3.73 -0.27
N PRO A 56 3.78 -5.02 0.10
CA PRO A 56 4.35 -5.52 1.35
C PRO A 56 5.87 -5.30 1.37
N LYS A 57 6.43 -5.05 2.56
CA LYS A 57 7.89 -5.07 2.70
C LYS A 57 8.38 -6.47 2.36
N LYS A 58 9.39 -6.56 1.50
CA LYS A 58 10.05 -7.85 1.24
C LYS A 58 10.56 -8.38 2.58
N ASN A 59 10.27 -9.64 2.88
CA ASN A 59 10.88 -10.30 4.00
C ASN A 59 12.39 -10.27 3.79
N ILE A 60 13.13 -9.72 4.75
CA ILE A 60 14.57 -9.94 4.82
C ILE A 60 14.72 -11.46 4.90
N GLY A 61 15.45 -12.04 3.94
CA GLY A 61 15.47 -13.49 3.73
C GLY A 61 15.68 -14.26 5.03
N ILE A 62 15.08 -15.44 5.09
CA ILE A 62 15.34 -16.37 6.17
C ILE A 62 16.84 -16.69 6.10
N GLY A 63 17.56 -16.53 7.22
CA GLY A 63 19.02 -16.61 7.26
C GLY A 63 19.57 -17.96 6.79
N SER A 64 20.90 -18.11 6.78
CA SER A 64 21.50 -19.43 6.58
C SER A 64 21.18 -20.31 7.80
N PHE A 65 20.49 -21.42 7.58
CA PHE A 65 20.29 -22.44 8.60
C PHE A 65 21.32 -23.55 8.46
N THR A 66 21.69 -24.12 9.60
CA THR A 66 22.56 -25.28 9.72
C THR A 66 21.75 -26.51 10.11
N GLU A 67 22.28 -27.72 9.92
CA GLU A 67 21.56 -28.96 10.23
C GLU A 67 21.29 -29.09 11.74
N GLU A 68 22.11 -28.46 12.56
CA GLU A 68 22.00 -28.38 14.02
C GLU A 68 20.73 -27.64 14.46
N ASP A 69 20.27 -26.64 13.71
CA ASP A 69 19.07 -25.85 14.02
C ASP A 69 17.77 -26.66 13.95
N PHE A 70 17.83 -27.87 13.36
CA PHE A 70 16.67 -28.75 13.14
C PHE A 70 16.70 -30.03 13.96
N LYS A 71 17.70 -30.23 14.84
CA LYS A 71 17.74 -31.40 15.74
C LYS A 71 16.93 -31.10 17.00
N LEU A 72 15.98 -32.00 17.28
CA LEU A 72 15.05 -31.97 18.44
C LEU A 72 15.71 -32.49 19.72
#